data_AF-A0A3L6ZTH5-F1
#
_entry.id   AF-A0A3L6ZTH5-F1
#
_cell.length_a   1.000
_cell.length_b   1.000
_cell.length_c   1.000
_cell.angle_alpha   90.00
_cell.angle_beta   90.00
_cell.angle_gamma   90.00
#
_symmetry.space_group_name_H-M   'P 1'
#
loop_
_entity.id
_entity.type
_entity.pdbx_description
1 polymer ?
#
loop_
_entity_poly.entity_id
_entity_poly.type
_entity_poly.pdbx_seq_one_letter_code
_entity_poly.pdbx_strand_id
1 'polypeptide(L)'
;MRTSELVTGRSVVVVLEQGEEVLSSVRRACAEHGIAQGFVPVLSGAFREVELIAAHTPVDDEEPPLPQSVVVRYAEGTGNGTVMFDEDSGAGEPHLHLAVGVKNDGGAGYAGHVVSAVAHYTVEVVVTEVLSPVLARVADPGAYGIPTLHPRHG
;
A
#
# COMPACT_ATOMS: atom_id res chain seq x y z
N MET A 1 7.04 19.40 7.50
CA MET A 1 5.60 19.07 7.57
C MET A 1 4.89 19.74 6.41
N ARG A 2 4.08 19.00 5.64
CA ARG A 2 3.21 19.52 4.57
C ARG A 2 1.77 19.13 4.92
N THR A 3 0.81 20.03 4.72
CA THR A 3 -0.61 19.77 5.02
C THR A 3 -1.47 20.32 3.91
N SER A 4 -2.56 19.64 3.58
CA SER A 4 -3.59 20.14 2.67
C SER A 4 -4.94 19.53 3.07
N GLU A 5 -6.01 20.30 2.89
CA GLU A 5 -7.38 19.81 3.07
C GLU A 5 -7.77 18.94 1.88
N LEU A 6 -8.34 17.77 2.17
CA LEU A 6 -8.80 16.84 1.13
C LEU A 6 -10.27 17.08 0.80
N VAL A 7 -10.59 17.16 -0.49
CA VAL A 7 -11.95 16.94 -0.99
C VAL A 7 -12.03 15.49 -1.44
N THR A 8 -12.85 14.70 -0.76
CA THR A 8 -13.03 13.28 -1.10
C THR A 8 -14.17 13.08 -2.10
N GLY A 9 -14.04 12.01 -2.89
CA GLY A 9 -15.06 11.57 -3.83
C GLY A 9 -15.76 10.30 -3.35
N ARG A 10 -15.95 9.35 -4.25
CA ARG A 10 -16.60 8.07 -3.93
C ARG A 10 -15.67 7.13 -3.17
N SER A 11 -16.26 6.17 -2.47
CA SER A 11 -15.54 5.00 -1.95
C SER A 11 -15.99 3.75 -2.72
N VAL A 12 -15.03 2.87 -3.01
CA VAL A 12 -15.29 1.56 -3.64
C VAL A 12 -14.71 0.45 -2.77
N VAL A 13 -15.35 -0.72 -2.82
CA VAL A 13 -14.84 -1.93 -2.18
C VAL A 13 -14.23 -2.82 -3.25
N VAL A 14 -13.04 -3.32 -2.98
CA VAL A 14 -12.32 -4.31 -3.80
C VAL A 14 -12.24 -5.57 -2.98
N VAL A 15 -12.92 -6.62 -3.43
CA VAL A 15 -12.88 -7.94 -2.80
C VAL A 15 -12.04 -8.83 -3.69
N LEU A 16 -10.90 -9.26 -3.19
CA LEU A 16 -10.00 -10.14 -3.91
C LEU A 16 -10.36 -11.59 -3.68
N GLU A 17 -10.34 -12.37 -4.76
CA GLU A 17 -10.47 -13.81 -4.74
C GLU A 17 -9.11 -14.48 -4.48
N GLN A 18 -9.18 -15.78 -4.17
CA GLN A 18 -7.99 -16.59 -3.95
C GLN A 18 -7.01 -16.50 -5.14
N GLY A 19 -5.75 -16.15 -4.84
CA GLY A 19 -4.68 -16.09 -5.83
C GLY A 19 -4.50 -14.74 -6.50
N GLU A 20 -5.38 -13.76 -6.29
CA GLU A 20 -5.19 -12.41 -6.80
C GLU A 20 -4.11 -11.66 -6.00
N GLU A 21 -3.34 -10.82 -6.69
CA GLU A 21 -2.29 -9.99 -6.11
C GLU A 21 -2.86 -8.60 -5.77
N VAL A 22 -2.58 -8.11 -4.56
CA VAL A 22 -3.21 -6.93 -3.95
C VAL A 22 -2.94 -5.65 -4.72
N LEU A 23 -1.69 -5.33 -5.02
CA LEU A 23 -1.33 -4.03 -5.60
C LEU A 23 -1.88 -3.88 -7.03
N SER A 24 -1.80 -4.93 -7.84
CA SER A 24 -2.34 -4.97 -9.20
C SER A 24 -3.88 -4.96 -9.19
N SER A 25 -4.53 -5.62 -8.24
CA SER A 25 -5.99 -5.57 -8.10
C SER A 25 -6.49 -4.19 -7.68
N VAL A 26 -5.80 -3.50 -6.75
CA VAL A 26 -6.13 -2.12 -6.38
C VAL A 26 -5.92 -1.18 -7.58
N ARG A 27 -4.81 -1.31 -8.32
CA ARG A 27 -4.59 -0.54 -9.56
C ARG A 27 -5.69 -0.75 -10.58
N ARG A 28 -6.07 -2.00 -10.82
CA ARG A 28 -7.15 -2.37 -11.74
C ARG A 28 -8.48 -1.77 -11.30
N ALA A 29 -8.85 -1.89 -10.03
CA ALA A 29 -10.09 -1.32 -9.50
C ALA A 29 -10.11 0.22 -9.62
N CYS A 30 -8.99 0.88 -9.31
CA CYS A 30 -8.84 2.33 -9.52
C CYS A 30 -9.06 2.70 -10.99
N ALA A 31 -8.46 1.98 -11.94
CA ALA A 31 -8.65 2.23 -13.36
C ALA A 31 -10.10 1.99 -13.82
N GLU A 32 -10.71 0.85 -13.44
CA GLU A 32 -12.09 0.48 -13.77
C GLU A 32 -13.10 1.51 -13.26
N HIS A 33 -12.86 2.05 -12.07
CA HIS A 33 -13.73 3.06 -11.48
C HIS A 33 -13.35 4.48 -11.84
N GLY A 34 -12.24 4.75 -12.53
CA GLY A 34 -11.77 6.11 -12.85
C GLY A 34 -11.28 6.90 -11.62
N ILE A 35 -10.63 6.23 -10.67
CA ILE A 35 -10.01 6.83 -9.48
C ILE A 35 -8.51 7.00 -9.76
N ALA A 36 -8.06 8.25 -9.91
CA ALA A 36 -6.64 8.55 -10.16
C ALA A 36 -5.79 8.62 -8.88
N GLN A 37 -6.43 8.87 -7.73
CA GLN A 37 -5.75 9.07 -6.44
C GLN A 37 -6.72 8.89 -5.28
N GLY A 38 -6.20 8.60 -4.09
CA GLY A 38 -7.03 8.34 -2.93
C GLY A 38 -6.25 7.82 -1.73
N PHE A 39 -6.99 7.24 -0.79
CA PHE A 39 -6.41 6.50 0.33
C PHE A 39 -7.17 5.21 0.60
N VAL A 40 -6.46 4.27 1.20
CA VAL A 40 -6.94 2.94 1.57
C VAL A 40 -7.04 2.89 3.09
N PRO A 41 -8.21 3.22 3.69
CA PRO A 41 -8.38 3.16 5.13
C PRO A 41 -8.52 1.74 5.66
N VAL A 42 -8.93 0.79 4.80
CA VAL A 42 -9.15 -0.61 5.15
C VAL A 42 -8.47 -1.48 4.10
N LEU A 43 -7.58 -2.34 4.57
CA LEU A 43 -7.06 -3.50 3.87
C LEU A 43 -7.04 -4.61 4.91
N SER A 44 -7.84 -5.66 4.76
CA SER A 44 -7.87 -6.78 5.70
C SER A 44 -8.05 -8.09 4.97
N GLY A 45 -7.42 -9.15 5.42
CA GLY A 45 -7.65 -10.46 4.83
C GLY A 45 -6.65 -11.53 5.21
N ALA A 46 -6.78 -12.64 4.49
CA ALA A 46 -5.88 -13.78 4.57
C ALA A 46 -4.98 -13.83 3.34
N PHE A 47 -3.69 -14.00 3.56
CA PHE A 47 -2.65 -13.96 2.55
C PHE A 47 -1.95 -15.31 2.45
N ARG A 48 -1.75 -15.78 1.22
CA ARG A 48 -0.95 -16.97 0.94
C ARG A 48 0.52 -16.64 1.07
N GLU A 49 0.90 -15.47 0.58
CA GLU A 49 2.26 -14.94 0.62
C GLU A 49 2.18 -13.41 0.71
N VAL A 50 3.02 -12.82 1.55
CA VAL A 50 3.23 -11.37 1.65
C VAL A 50 4.73 -11.13 1.67
N GLU A 51 5.21 -10.27 0.79
CA GLU A 51 6.56 -9.75 0.85
C GLU A 51 6.54 -8.32 1.40
N LEU A 52 7.29 -8.09 2.48
CA LEU A 52 7.38 -6.81 3.17
C LEU A 52 8.82 -6.32 3.18
N ILE A 53 9.04 -5.02 2.95
CA ILE A 53 10.32 -4.39 3.30
C ILE A 53 10.44 -4.41 4.83
N ALA A 54 11.32 -5.28 5.32
CA ALA A 54 11.66 -5.48 6.72
C ALA A 54 12.95 -6.31 6.81
N ALA A 55 13.60 -6.32 7.97
CA ALA A 55 14.77 -7.17 8.23
C ALA A 55 14.43 -8.20 9.32
N HIS A 56 15.02 -9.40 9.19
CA HIS A 56 14.94 -10.44 10.22
C HIS A 56 15.87 -10.18 11.42
N THR A 57 16.89 -9.37 11.22
CA THR A 57 17.89 -9.00 12.22
C THR A 57 18.10 -7.49 12.20
N PRO A 58 18.61 -6.89 13.29
CA PRO A 58 19.02 -5.49 13.29
C PRO A 58 19.97 -5.19 12.12
N VAL A 59 19.85 -3.97 11.57
CA VAL A 59 20.76 -3.45 10.54
C VAL A 59 21.72 -2.42 11.13
N ASP A 60 22.85 -2.20 10.45
CA ASP A 60 23.92 -1.32 10.95
C ASP A 60 23.55 0.17 10.90
N ASP A 61 22.76 0.57 9.89
CA ASP A 61 22.27 1.93 9.69
C ASP A 61 20.78 1.87 9.30
N GLU A 62 19.95 2.51 10.11
CA GLU A 62 18.48 2.53 9.96
C GLU A 62 17.99 3.74 9.15
N GLU A 63 18.88 4.70 8.82
CA GLU A 63 18.49 5.93 8.13
C GLU A 63 18.21 5.70 6.63
N PRO A 64 19.02 4.96 5.86
CA PRO A 64 18.75 4.69 4.46
C PRO A 64 17.57 3.71 4.27
N PRO A 65 16.92 3.72 3.10
CA PRO A 65 15.92 2.73 2.75
C PRO A 65 16.47 1.31 2.84
N LEU A 66 15.72 0.44 3.52
CA LEU A 66 16.12 -0.93 3.72
C LEU A 66 16.14 -1.69 2.37
N PRO A 67 17.26 -2.31 1.98
CA PRO A 67 17.36 -3.09 0.74
C PRO A 67 16.88 -4.53 0.92
N GLN A 68 16.29 -4.87 2.08
CA GLN A 68 15.90 -6.22 2.47
C GLN A 68 14.38 -6.36 2.50
N SER A 69 13.90 -7.56 2.21
CA SER A 69 12.51 -7.95 2.37
C SER A 69 12.40 -9.28 3.12
N VAL A 70 11.24 -9.49 3.73
CA VAL A 70 10.85 -10.77 4.35
C VAL A 70 9.62 -11.30 3.64
N VAL A 71 9.57 -12.62 3.45
CA VAL A 71 8.42 -13.32 2.86
C VAL A 71 7.68 -14.08 3.95
N VAL A 72 6.44 -13.70 4.20
CA VAL A 72 5.56 -14.32 5.18
C VAL A 72 4.51 -15.16 4.45
N ARG A 73 4.43 -16.45 4.78
CA ARG A 73 3.47 -17.37 4.15
C ARG A 73 2.33 -17.71 5.09
N TYR A 74 1.14 -17.85 4.51
CA TYR A 74 -0.10 -18.22 5.23
C TYR A 74 -0.31 -17.35 6.47
N ALA A 75 -0.65 -16.10 6.25
CA ALA A 75 -0.81 -15.11 7.29
C ALA A 75 -2.17 -14.40 7.19
N GLU A 76 -2.62 -13.80 8.28
CA GLU A 76 -3.81 -12.96 8.32
C GLU A 76 -3.40 -11.58 8.84
N GLY A 77 -4.02 -10.52 8.33
CA GLY A 77 -3.56 -9.18 8.69
C GLY A 77 -4.44 -8.03 8.29
N THR A 78 -3.97 -6.84 8.64
CA THR A 78 -4.61 -5.57 8.35
C THR A 78 -3.58 -4.53 7.93
N GLY A 79 -4.00 -3.59 7.09
CA GLY A 79 -3.15 -2.57 6.50
C GLY A 79 -3.94 -1.35 6.08
N ASN A 80 -3.21 -0.39 5.54
CA ASN A 80 -3.74 0.85 4.98
C ASN A 80 -2.69 1.47 4.05
N GLY A 81 -3.05 2.55 3.39
CA GLY A 81 -2.10 3.27 2.56
C GLY A 81 -2.72 4.38 1.74
N THR A 82 -2.00 4.79 0.71
CA THR A 82 -2.42 5.82 -0.24
C THR A 82 -2.43 5.28 -1.66
N VAL A 83 -3.19 5.94 -2.53
CA VAL A 83 -3.07 5.81 -3.99
C VAL A 83 -2.63 7.18 -4.46
N MET A 84 -1.37 7.31 -4.88
CA MET A 84 -0.80 8.58 -5.32
C MET A 84 -0.85 8.67 -6.83
N PHE A 85 -1.07 9.87 -7.36
CA PHE A 85 -1.03 10.09 -8.79
C PHE A 85 0.43 10.05 -9.26
N ASP A 86 0.72 9.15 -10.20
CA ASP A 86 1.99 9.04 -10.88
C ASP A 86 1.91 9.73 -12.24
N GLU A 87 2.66 10.83 -12.39
CA GLU A 87 2.64 11.66 -13.61
C GLU A 87 3.21 10.91 -14.83
N ASP A 88 4.11 9.95 -14.61
CA ASP A 88 4.75 9.19 -15.68
C ASP A 88 3.80 8.18 -16.31
N SER A 89 3.04 7.45 -15.49
CA SER A 89 2.03 6.49 -15.95
C SER A 89 0.65 7.11 -16.20
N GLY A 90 0.39 8.31 -15.66
CA GLY A 90 -0.92 8.96 -15.69
C GLY A 90 -1.98 8.22 -14.87
N ALA A 91 -1.57 7.37 -13.92
CA ALA A 91 -2.43 6.49 -13.16
C ALA A 91 -2.17 6.57 -11.65
N GLY A 92 -3.10 6.02 -10.87
CA GLY A 92 -2.95 5.90 -9.42
C GLY A 92 -2.05 4.73 -9.04
N GLU A 93 -1.01 5.00 -8.26
CA GLU A 93 -0.04 4.02 -7.76
C GLU A 93 -0.28 3.75 -6.27
N PRO A 94 -0.65 2.51 -5.87
CA PRO A 94 -0.88 2.16 -4.48
C PRO A 94 0.43 2.06 -3.70
N HIS A 95 0.47 2.71 -2.54
CA HIS A 95 1.50 2.57 -1.53
C HIS A 95 0.87 2.03 -0.25
N LEU A 96 1.04 0.73 -0.03
CA LEU A 96 0.41 0.03 1.09
C LEU A 96 1.43 -0.38 2.14
N HIS A 97 0.97 -0.45 3.39
CA HIS A 97 1.66 -1.06 4.51
C HIS A 97 0.73 -2.08 5.14
N LEU A 98 1.31 -3.16 5.67
CA LEU A 98 0.56 -4.27 6.23
C LEU A 98 1.21 -4.75 7.53
N ALA A 99 0.39 -5.15 8.48
CA ALA A 99 0.78 -5.95 9.64
C ALA A 99 0.07 -7.31 9.56
N VAL A 100 0.83 -8.40 9.63
CA VAL A 100 0.34 -9.77 9.49
C VAL A 100 0.81 -10.66 10.62
N GLY A 101 -0.05 -11.59 11.05
CA GLY A 101 0.27 -12.68 11.96
C GLY A 101 0.39 -14.00 11.22
N VAL A 102 1.44 -14.77 11.51
CA VAL A 102 1.66 -16.10 10.92
C VAL A 102 0.68 -17.11 11.51
N LYS A 103 -0.08 -17.80 10.65
CA LYS A 103 -1.18 -18.67 11.05
C LYS A 103 -0.76 -19.82 11.97
N ASN A 104 0.44 -20.38 11.76
CA ASN A 104 0.91 -21.56 12.46
C ASN A 104 2.03 -21.28 13.49
N ASP A 105 2.29 -20.02 13.82
CA ASP A 105 3.40 -19.64 14.70
C ASP A 105 2.96 -18.72 15.84
N GLY A 106 1.88 -19.09 16.52
CA GLY A 106 1.49 -18.48 17.80
C GLY A 106 1.20 -16.97 17.76
N GLY A 107 0.92 -16.39 16.59
CA GLY A 107 0.73 -14.96 16.44
C GLY A 107 2.02 -14.16 16.20
N ALA A 108 3.13 -14.80 15.83
CA ALA A 108 4.34 -14.12 15.36
C ALA A 108 3.97 -13.13 14.25
N GLY A 109 4.34 -11.86 14.46
CA GLY A 109 3.90 -10.74 13.67
C GLY A 109 5.00 -10.15 12.81
N TYR A 110 4.66 -9.75 11.59
CA TYR A 110 5.52 -8.99 10.69
C TYR A 110 4.77 -7.75 10.22
N ALA A 111 5.48 -6.63 10.08
CA ALA A 111 4.90 -5.41 9.55
C ALA A 111 5.91 -4.67 8.67
N GLY A 112 5.42 -3.99 7.64
CA GLY A 112 6.27 -3.22 6.74
C GLY A 112 5.55 -2.71 5.50
N HIS A 113 6.34 -2.13 4.60
CA HIS A 113 5.89 -1.71 3.28
C HIS A 113 5.65 -2.93 2.39
N VAL A 114 4.49 -2.98 1.72
CA VAL A 114 4.11 -4.12 0.86
C VAL A 114 4.86 -4.05 -0.47
N VAL A 115 5.69 -5.06 -0.74
CA VAL A 115 6.30 -5.31 -2.05
C VAL A 115 5.34 -6.14 -2.92
N SER A 116 4.75 -7.17 -2.33
CA SER A 116 3.71 -7.99 -2.95
C SER A 116 2.83 -8.63 -1.88
N ALA A 117 1.57 -8.92 -2.21
CA ALA A 117 0.70 -9.70 -1.34
C ALA A 117 -0.33 -10.47 -2.17
N VAL A 118 -0.49 -11.77 -1.90
CA VAL A 118 -1.38 -12.67 -2.65
C VAL A 118 -2.48 -13.18 -1.74
N ALA A 119 -3.73 -13.00 -2.14
CA ALA A 119 -4.90 -13.44 -1.39
C ALA A 119 -4.95 -14.97 -1.23
N HIS A 120 -5.30 -15.43 -0.03
CA HIS A 120 -5.52 -16.86 0.26
C HIS A 120 -7.00 -17.25 0.20
N TYR A 121 -7.86 -16.50 0.89
CA TYR A 121 -9.31 -16.71 0.91
C TYR A 121 -10.00 -15.48 0.34
N THR A 122 -9.91 -14.37 1.08
CA THR A 122 -10.31 -13.05 0.62
C THR A 122 -9.38 -12.01 1.19
N VAL A 123 -9.20 -10.93 0.43
CA VAL A 123 -8.66 -9.66 0.92
C VAL A 123 -9.66 -8.59 0.55
N GLU A 124 -10.08 -7.81 1.55
CA GLU A 124 -11.06 -6.76 1.44
C GLU A 124 -10.34 -5.42 1.55
N VAL A 125 -10.46 -4.60 0.51
CA VAL A 125 -9.84 -3.28 0.42
C VAL A 125 -10.91 -2.24 0.18
N VAL A 126 -10.90 -1.16 0.94
CA VAL A 126 -11.72 0.03 0.67
C VAL A 126 -10.80 1.09 0.09
N VAL A 127 -11.16 1.66 -1.07
CA VAL A 127 -10.47 2.80 -1.67
C VAL A 127 -11.39 4.01 -1.60
N THR A 128 -10.92 5.10 -0.99
CA THR A 128 -11.63 6.39 -0.99
C THR A 128 -10.92 7.37 -1.91
N GLU A 129 -11.62 7.83 -2.93
CA GLU A 129 -11.13 8.77 -3.94
C GLU A 129 -10.82 10.13 -3.31
N VAL A 130 -9.74 10.76 -3.78
CA VAL A 130 -9.42 12.16 -3.49
C VAL A 130 -9.55 12.97 -4.78
N LEU A 131 -10.40 13.99 -4.75
CA LEU A 131 -10.66 14.87 -5.89
C LEU A 131 -9.73 16.08 -5.90
N SER A 132 -9.32 16.55 -4.73
CA SER A 132 -8.39 17.67 -4.56
C SER A 132 -7.71 17.58 -3.19
N PRO A 133 -6.44 17.98 -3.05
CA PRO A 133 -5.49 18.36 -4.11
C PRO A 133 -5.04 17.15 -4.95
N VAL A 134 -4.14 17.38 -5.90
CA VAL A 134 -3.39 16.27 -6.53
C VAL A 134 -2.37 15.73 -5.52
N LEU A 135 -2.45 14.44 -5.20
CA LEU A 135 -1.53 13.68 -4.37
C LEU A 135 -0.38 13.16 -5.24
N ALA A 136 0.49 14.07 -5.69
CA ALA A 136 1.58 13.72 -6.60
C ALA A 136 2.64 12.85 -5.91
N ARG A 137 3.14 11.85 -6.62
CA ARG A 137 4.25 11.00 -6.19
C ARG A 137 5.59 11.59 -6.68
N VAL A 138 6.43 12.09 -5.78
CA VAL A 138 7.63 12.88 -6.14
C VAL A 138 8.85 12.39 -5.39
N ALA A 139 9.95 12.10 -6.10
CA ALA A 139 11.24 11.76 -5.49
C ALA A 139 11.70 12.88 -4.54
N ASP A 140 11.96 12.55 -3.28
CA ASP A 140 12.41 13.52 -2.27
C ASP A 140 13.88 13.22 -1.89
N PRO A 141 14.83 14.15 -2.15
CA PRO A 141 16.23 13.99 -1.75
C PRO A 141 16.40 13.81 -0.23
N GLY A 142 15.51 14.39 0.57
CA GLY A 142 15.49 14.21 2.03
C GLY A 142 15.01 12.81 2.45
N ALA A 143 14.43 12.04 1.54
CA ALA A 143 14.02 10.65 1.72
C ALA A 143 14.84 9.71 0.83
N TYR A 144 16.12 10.00 0.62
CA TYR A 144 17.04 9.18 -0.19
C TYR A 144 16.56 8.96 -1.63
N GLY A 145 15.78 9.89 -2.18
CA GLY A 145 15.22 9.80 -3.52
C GLY A 145 13.98 8.91 -3.63
N ILE A 146 13.47 8.36 -2.52
CA ILE A 146 12.19 7.65 -2.52
C ILE A 146 11.09 8.64 -2.94
N PRO A 147 10.19 8.24 -3.86
CA PRO A 147 9.01 9.03 -4.14
C PRO A 147 8.05 9.10 -2.94
N THR A 148 7.78 10.32 -2.48
CA THR A 148 6.86 10.62 -1.37
C THR A 148 5.64 11.40 -1.86
N LEU A 149 4.64 11.53 -0.98
CA LEU A 149 3.39 12.25 -1.28
C LEU A 149 3.60 13.76 -1.20
N HIS A 150 3.28 14.46 -2.30
CA HIS A 150 3.31 15.91 -2.41
C HIS A 150 1.91 16.43 -2.82
N PRO A 151 1.14 17.02 -1.89
CA PRO A 151 -0.12 17.66 -2.25
C PRO A 151 0.14 18.90 -3.12
N ARG A 152 -0.45 18.95 -4.32
CA ARG A 152 -0.35 20.06 -5.27
C ARG A 152 -1.73 20.64 -5.56
N HIS A 153 -1.88 21.93 -5.28
CA HIS A 153 -3.02 22.69 -5.78
C HIS A 153 -2.68 23.20 -7.19
N GLY A 154 -3.61 23.03 -8.12
CA GLY A 154 -3.55 23.69 -9.43
C GLY A 154 -3.81 25.18 -9.33
#